data_AF-A0A258YTQ3-F1
#
_entry.id   AF-A0A258YTQ3-F1
#
_cell.length_a   1.000
_cell.length_b   1.000
_cell.length_c   1.000
_cell.angle_alpha   90.00
_cell.angle_beta   90.00
_cell.angle_gamma   90.00
#
_symmetry.space_group_name_H-M   'P 1'
#
loop_
_entity.id
_entity.type
_entity.pdbx_description
1 polymer ?
#
loop_
_entity_poly.entity_id
_entity_poly.type
_entity_poly.pdbx_seq_one_letter_code
_entity_poly.pdbx_strand_id
1 'polypeptide(L)'
;MSILGNVLTMTQPGCSGDCGGVAERILHPAGSIVGTWVFPPDVGSITFFEDGSYIHGQEANAVGFSGVERGTYSWDSVTGVLIATSIITDTNGESGLSHPQGGIPLIVSLNANGGLTGVEGDSQFELVAGPVPEPETYAMLLAGMGLVGFAARCRQSKI
;
A
#
# COMPACT_ATOMS: atom_id res chain seq x y z
N MET A 1 -13.59 17.92 -5.02
CA MET A 1 -12.49 17.10 -4.45
C MET A 1 -11.24 17.94 -4.43
N SER A 2 -10.51 17.96 -3.32
CA SER A 2 -9.21 18.63 -3.19
C SER A 2 -8.24 17.72 -2.44
N ILE A 3 -6.95 17.86 -2.71
CA ILE A 3 -5.88 17.16 -2.00
C ILE A 3 -4.95 18.24 -1.41
N LEU A 4 -4.69 18.16 -0.12
CA LEU A 4 -3.72 19.00 0.58
C LEU A 4 -2.81 18.12 1.43
N GLY A 5 -1.53 18.03 1.04
CA GLY A 5 -0.59 17.09 1.66
C GLY A 5 -1.10 15.65 1.53
N ASN A 6 -1.29 14.98 2.66
CA ASN A 6 -1.80 13.61 2.73
C ASN A 6 -3.33 13.53 2.84
N VAL A 7 -4.01 14.68 2.90
CA VAL A 7 -5.45 14.73 3.15
C VAL A 7 -6.20 14.89 1.83
N LEU A 8 -7.08 13.95 1.54
CA LEU A 8 -8.07 14.00 0.49
C LEU A 8 -9.40 14.47 1.07
N THR A 9 -9.91 15.60 0.60
CA THR A 9 -11.29 16.04 0.86
C THR A 9 -12.17 15.74 -0.34
N MET A 10 -13.21 14.95 -0.12
CA MET A 10 -14.22 14.61 -1.11
C MET A 10 -15.58 15.20 -0.74
N THR A 11 -16.37 15.52 -1.74
CA THR A 11 -17.75 16.00 -1.58
C THR A 11 -18.57 15.36 -2.68
N GLN A 12 -19.61 14.62 -2.29
CA GLN A 12 -20.51 14.00 -3.26
C GLN A 12 -21.45 15.05 -3.84
N PRO A 13 -21.41 15.31 -5.17
CA PRO A 13 -22.33 16.25 -5.80
C PRO A 13 -23.77 15.77 -5.71
N GLY A 14 -24.71 16.71 -5.57
CA GLY A 14 -26.16 16.41 -5.60
C GLY A 14 -26.72 15.74 -4.34
N CYS A 15 -25.94 15.67 -3.27
CA CYS A 15 -26.39 15.10 -2.01
C CYS A 15 -26.91 16.18 -1.05
N SER A 16 -28.07 15.95 -0.44
CA SER A 16 -28.66 16.85 0.55
C SER A 16 -28.23 16.45 1.96
N GLY A 17 -27.01 16.83 2.38
CA GLY A 17 -26.48 16.55 3.72
C GLY A 17 -24.95 16.50 3.78
N ASP A 18 -24.41 15.99 4.88
CA ASP A 18 -22.97 15.69 5.04
C ASP A 18 -22.59 14.46 4.23
N CYS A 19 -22.40 14.68 2.93
CA CYS A 19 -21.97 13.65 1.98
C CYS A 19 -20.53 13.93 1.49
N GLY A 20 -19.80 14.67 2.31
CA GLY A 20 -18.36 14.84 2.19
C GLY A 20 -17.62 13.82 3.04
N GLY A 21 -16.38 13.58 2.68
CA GLY A 21 -15.48 12.70 3.41
C GLY A 21 -14.09 13.28 3.43
N VAL A 22 -13.33 12.91 4.46
CA VAL A 22 -11.90 13.15 4.53
C VAL A 22 -11.22 11.79 4.60
N ALA A 23 -10.21 11.59 3.77
CA ALA A 23 -9.35 10.42 3.80
C ALA A 23 -7.91 10.86 3.91
N GLU A 24 -7.09 10.07 4.58
CA GLU A 24 -5.65 10.32 4.66
C GLU A 24 -4.89 9.26 3.89
N ARG A 25 -3.80 9.66 3.25
CA ARG A 25 -2.85 8.74 2.62
C ARG A 25 -2.24 7.87 3.71
N ILE A 26 -2.25 6.55 3.48
CA ILE A 26 -1.49 5.60 4.30
C ILE A 26 0.00 5.87 4.05
N LEU A 27 0.71 6.27 5.09
CA LEU A 27 2.16 6.42 5.04
C LEU A 27 2.81 5.05 5.21
N HIS A 28 3.98 4.87 4.61
CA HIS A 28 4.79 3.66 4.75
C HIS A 28 5.95 3.96 5.73
N PRO A 29 5.84 3.62 7.02
CA PRO A 29 6.90 3.87 7.99
C PRO A 29 8.12 3.01 7.66
N ALA A 30 9.32 3.58 7.79
CA ALA A 30 10.55 2.86 7.52
C ALA A 30 10.66 1.59 8.38
N GLY A 31 10.95 0.45 7.73
CA GLY A 31 11.07 -0.85 8.41
C GLY A 31 9.73 -1.48 8.80
N SER A 32 8.60 -0.99 8.28
CA SER A 32 7.26 -1.53 8.51
C SER A 32 6.64 -2.07 7.22
N ILE A 33 5.72 -3.03 7.33
CA ILE A 33 4.90 -3.51 6.20
C ILE A 33 3.62 -2.67 5.99
N VAL A 34 3.36 -1.67 6.84
CA VAL A 34 2.18 -0.79 6.73
C VAL A 34 2.17 -0.09 5.36
N GLY A 35 1.06 -0.18 4.64
CA GLY A 35 0.93 0.30 3.26
C GLY A 35 0.11 -0.64 2.40
N THR A 36 -0.08 -0.25 1.14
CA THR A 36 -0.76 -1.07 0.13
C THR A 36 0.27 -1.73 -0.78
N TRP A 37 0.11 -3.04 -0.98
CA TRP A 37 0.95 -3.91 -1.79
C TRP A 37 0.10 -4.56 -2.86
N VAL A 38 0.62 -4.66 -4.07
CA VAL A 38 -0.08 -5.29 -5.21
C VAL A 38 0.62 -6.60 -5.58
N PHE A 39 -0.16 -7.54 -6.14
CA PHE A 39 0.29 -8.89 -6.49
C PHE A 39 0.54 -9.02 -8.00
N PRO A 40 1.70 -8.62 -8.54
CA PRO A 40 1.96 -8.76 -9.97
C PRO A 40 2.12 -10.24 -10.38
N PRO A 41 1.63 -10.67 -11.57
CA PRO A 41 0.87 -9.92 -12.58
C PRO A 41 -0.65 -9.88 -12.33
N ASP A 42 -1.12 -10.49 -11.24
CA ASP A 42 -2.53 -10.63 -10.91
C ASP A 42 -3.19 -9.30 -10.49
N VAL A 43 -4.52 -9.23 -10.58
CA VAL A 43 -5.30 -8.09 -10.11
C VAL A 43 -5.68 -8.33 -8.65
N GLY A 44 -4.77 -7.97 -7.75
CA GLY A 44 -4.98 -8.06 -6.31
C GLY A 44 -4.19 -7.02 -5.55
N SER A 45 -4.66 -6.70 -4.34
CA SER A 45 -3.92 -5.85 -3.41
C SER A 45 -4.21 -6.20 -1.97
N ILE A 46 -3.22 -6.02 -1.10
CA ILE A 46 -3.37 -6.10 0.34
C ILE A 46 -2.89 -4.80 0.97
N THR A 47 -3.65 -4.28 1.92
CA THR A 47 -3.32 -3.09 2.68
C THR A 47 -3.21 -3.44 4.15
N PHE A 48 -2.04 -3.15 4.73
CA PHE A 48 -1.81 -3.24 6.17
C PHE A 48 -1.88 -1.85 6.79
N PHE A 49 -2.66 -1.70 7.85
CA PHE A 49 -2.82 -0.45 8.59
C PHE A 49 -1.98 -0.48 9.87
N GLU A 50 -1.59 0.70 10.36
CA GLU A 50 -0.81 0.86 11.60
C GLU A 50 -1.57 0.41 12.85
N ASP A 51 -2.91 0.44 12.80
CA ASP A 51 -3.78 -0.03 13.90
C ASP A 51 -3.88 -1.56 14.00
N GLY A 52 -3.15 -2.29 13.13
CA GLY A 52 -3.16 -3.75 13.10
C GLY A 52 -4.32 -4.35 12.32
N SER A 53 -5.11 -3.56 11.59
CA SER A 53 -6.11 -4.08 10.64
C SER A 53 -5.52 -4.31 9.25
N TYR A 54 -6.12 -5.21 8.46
CA TYR A 54 -5.78 -5.37 7.05
C TYR A 54 -7.02 -5.51 6.18
N ILE A 55 -6.87 -5.15 4.91
CA ILE A 55 -7.84 -5.44 3.86
C ILE A 55 -7.09 -6.05 2.69
N HIS A 56 -7.53 -7.21 2.24
CA HIS A 56 -7.03 -7.92 1.08
C HIS A 56 -8.17 -8.06 0.07
N GLY A 57 -7.87 -7.84 -1.20
CA GLY A 57 -8.79 -8.07 -2.30
C GLY A 57 -8.05 -8.69 -3.46
N GLN A 58 -8.65 -9.72 -4.04
CA GLN A 58 -8.07 -10.46 -5.16
C GLN A 58 -9.12 -10.79 -6.21
N GLU A 59 -8.71 -10.82 -7.47
CA GLU A 59 -9.42 -11.48 -8.56
C GLU A 59 -9.06 -12.98 -8.60
N ALA A 60 -10.02 -13.81 -9.00
CA ALA A 60 -9.82 -15.23 -9.24
C ALA A 60 -8.73 -15.45 -10.31
N ASN A 61 -7.74 -16.28 -9.99
CA ASN A 61 -6.88 -16.92 -10.99
C ASN A 61 -7.43 -18.32 -11.34
N ALA A 62 -6.67 -19.15 -12.06
CA ALA A 62 -7.13 -20.46 -12.52
C ALA A 62 -7.54 -21.46 -11.41
N VAL A 63 -7.16 -21.20 -10.16
CA VAL A 63 -7.44 -22.06 -8.99
C VAL A 63 -8.05 -21.31 -7.80
N GLY A 64 -8.14 -19.98 -7.87
CA GLY A 64 -8.56 -19.11 -6.77
C GLY A 64 -9.96 -18.53 -6.97
N PHE A 65 -10.53 -18.00 -5.89
CA PHE A 65 -11.82 -17.30 -5.91
C PHE A 65 -11.60 -15.79 -5.77
N SER A 66 -12.34 -15.01 -6.55
CA SER A 66 -12.39 -13.56 -6.37
C SER A 66 -13.02 -13.25 -5.02
N GLY A 67 -12.50 -12.25 -4.33
CA GLY A 67 -13.13 -11.83 -3.08
C GLY A 67 -12.34 -10.79 -2.33
N VAL A 68 -12.90 -10.47 -1.16
CA VAL A 68 -12.31 -9.56 -0.20
C VAL A 68 -12.19 -10.27 1.14
N GLU A 69 -11.10 -9.95 1.82
CA GLU A 69 -10.79 -10.42 3.15
C GLU A 69 -10.42 -9.21 4.00
N ARG A 70 -10.99 -9.13 5.21
CA ARG A 70 -10.66 -8.08 6.18
C ARG A 70 -10.50 -8.71 7.55
N GLY A 71 -9.48 -8.28 8.27
CA GLY A 71 -9.21 -8.79 9.59
C GLY A 71 -8.27 -7.90 10.38
N THR A 72 -7.68 -8.50 11.40
CA THR A 72 -6.54 -7.96 12.14
C THR A 72 -5.32 -8.85 11.93
N TYR A 73 -4.13 -8.27 11.99
CA TYR A 73 -2.86 -8.96 11.79
C TYR A 73 -1.85 -8.62 12.89
N SER A 74 -0.82 -9.46 13.00
CA SER A 74 0.41 -9.17 13.72
C SER A 74 1.59 -9.50 12.82
N TRP A 75 2.58 -8.61 12.79
CA TRP A 75 3.83 -8.82 12.08
C TRP A 75 5.02 -8.56 13.00
N ASP A 76 5.97 -9.49 13.02
CA ASP A 76 7.24 -9.34 13.73
C ASP A 76 8.32 -8.93 12.73
N SER A 77 8.88 -7.73 12.91
CA SER A 77 9.90 -7.17 12.00
C SER A 77 11.26 -7.87 12.09
N VAL A 78 11.50 -8.65 13.15
CA VAL A 78 12.75 -9.39 13.36
C VAL A 78 12.67 -10.76 12.70
N THR A 79 11.57 -11.48 12.91
CA THR A 79 11.39 -12.85 12.38
C THR A 79 10.67 -12.88 11.03
N GLY A 80 9.99 -11.79 10.66
CA GLY A 80 9.15 -11.68 9.47
C GLY A 80 7.79 -12.37 9.62
N VAL A 81 7.50 -13.02 10.75
CA VAL A 81 6.26 -13.79 10.93
C VAL A 81 5.05 -12.86 10.83
N LEU A 82 4.18 -13.15 9.84
CA LEU A 82 2.90 -12.50 9.62
C LEU A 82 1.77 -13.47 9.93
N ILE A 83 0.83 -13.05 10.78
CA ILE A 83 -0.32 -13.87 11.19
C ILE A 83 -1.57 -13.01 11.16
N ALA A 84 -2.67 -13.53 10.59
CA ALA A 84 -3.99 -12.96 10.82
C ALA A 84 -4.47 -13.33 12.24
N THR A 85 -4.69 -12.32 13.08
CA THR A 85 -5.14 -12.51 14.47
C THR A 85 -6.65 -12.62 14.60
N SER A 86 -7.40 -12.12 13.61
CA SER A 86 -8.85 -12.29 13.52
C SER A 86 -9.30 -12.12 12.08
N ILE A 87 -10.24 -12.95 11.63
CA ILE A 87 -10.92 -12.81 10.33
C ILE A 87 -12.29 -12.20 10.57
N ILE A 88 -12.56 -11.03 10.00
CA ILE A 88 -13.82 -10.30 10.18
C ILE A 88 -14.72 -10.50 8.96
N THR A 89 -14.14 -10.55 7.76
CA THR A 89 -14.85 -10.80 6.51
C THR A 89 -13.95 -11.62 5.61
N ASP A 90 -14.51 -12.62 4.97
CA ASP A 90 -13.86 -13.48 3.98
C ASP A 90 -14.95 -13.92 3.00
N THR A 91 -14.79 -13.57 1.72
CA THR A 91 -15.76 -13.88 0.67
C THR A 91 -15.24 -14.85 -0.38
N ASN A 92 -13.99 -15.27 -0.28
CA ASN A 92 -13.31 -16.16 -1.23
C ASN A 92 -12.95 -17.52 -0.60
N GLY A 93 -13.20 -17.71 0.70
CA GLY A 93 -12.99 -18.98 1.38
C GLY A 93 -11.52 -19.21 1.68
N GLU A 94 -10.92 -20.23 1.07
CA GLU A 94 -9.59 -20.73 1.45
C GLU A 94 -8.42 -19.91 0.87
N SER A 95 -8.61 -18.63 0.51
CA SER A 95 -7.57 -17.81 -0.14
C SER A 95 -7.28 -16.53 0.64
N GLY A 96 -6.01 -16.30 0.95
CA GLY A 96 -5.53 -15.11 1.64
C GLY A 96 -4.98 -15.43 3.03
N LEU A 97 -4.95 -14.43 3.93
CA LEU A 97 -4.34 -14.61 5.26
C LEU A 97 -5.19 -15.48 6.19
N SER A 98 -6.46 -15.72 5.86
CA SER A 98 -7.39 -16.56 6.60
C SER A 98 -7.01 -18.05 6.57
N HIS A 99 -6.27 -18.49 5.55
CA HIS A 99 -5.97 -19.91 5.34
C HIS A 99 -4.50 -20.12 4.92
N PRO A 100 -3.54 -19.95 5.85
CA PRO A 100 -2.14 -20.23 5.54
C PRO A 100 -1.91 -21.70 5.20
N GLN A 101 -1.08 -21.95 4.19
CA GLN A 101 -0.81 -23.28 3.64
C GLN A 101 -0.19 -24.20 4.70
N GLY A 102 -0.91 -25.28 5.04
CA GLY A 102 -0.41 -26.32 5.95
C GLY A 102 -0.21 -25.87 7.40
N GLY A 103 -0.78 -24.72 7.80
CA GLY A 103 -0.61 -24.17 9.16
C GLY A 103 0.81 -23.67 9.46
N ILE A 104 1.63 -23.46 8.42
CA ILE A 104 2.95 -22.87 8.53
C ILE A 104 2.77 -21.34 8.55
N PRO A 105 3.46 -20.60 9.45
CA PRO A 105 3.40 -19.15 9.44
C PRO A 105 3.94 -18.58 8.12
N LEU A 106 3.23 -17.60 7.56
CA LEU A 106 3.73 -16.80 6.46
C LEU A 106 4.87 -15.89 6.96
N ILE A 107 6.02 -15.92 6.29
CA ILE A 107 7.15 -15.04 6.58
C ILE A 107 7.20 -13.93 5.53
N VAL A 108 7.03 -12.68 5.96
CA VAL A 108 7.07 -11.49 5.11
C VAL A 108 8.25 -10.59 5.51
N SER A 109 9.03 -10.18 4.51
CA SER A 109 10.18 -9.28 4.67
C SER A 109 10.19 -8.18 3.62
N LEU A 110 10.65 -6.99 4.01
CA LEU A 110 10.90 -5.89 3.08
C LEU A 110 12.12 -6.20 2.22
N ASN A 111 12.01 -5.99 0.91
CA ASN A 111 13.12 -6.13 -0.02
C ASN A 111 13.81 -4.78 -0.27
N ALA A 112 15.03 -4.82 -0.81
CA ALA A 112 15.85 -3.63 -1.05
C ALA A 112 15.24 -2.65 -2.07
N ASN A 113 14.26 -3.10 -2.86
CA ASN A 113 13.57 -2.30 -3.88
C ASN A 113 12.28 -1.66 -3.35
N GLY A 114 12.00 -1.77 -2.03
CA GLY A 114 10.79 -1.25 -1.42
C GLY A 114 9.55 -2.11 -1.67
N GLY A 115 9.71 -3.37 -2.09
CA GLY A 115 8.67 -4.40 -2.17
C GLY A 115 8.63 -5.28 -0.90
N LEU A 116 7.68 -6.21 -0.86
CA LEU A 116 7.66 -7.33 0.09
C LEU A 116 8.03 -8.63 -0.60
N THR A 117 8.74 -9.48 0.12
CA THR A 117 8.93 -10.89 -0.22
C THR A 117 8.21 -11.72 0.83
N GLY A 118 7.45 -12.72 0.37
CA GLY A 118 6.71 -13.64 1.21
C GLY A 118 7.16 -15.07 0.98
N VAL A 119 7.27 -15.85 2.06
CA VAL A 119 7.58 -17.28 2.02
C VAL A 119 6.57 -18.04 2.86
N GLU A 120 5.93 -19.04 2.26
CA GLU A 120 4.99 -19.94 2.91
C GLU A 120 5.31 -21.38 2.50
N GLY A 121 5.93 -22.13 3.42
CA GLY A 121 6.50 -23.44 3.08
C GLY A 121 7.55 -23.32 1.97
N ASP A 122 7.32 -24.01 0.85
CA ASP A 122 8.18 -23.96 -0.34
C ASP A 122 7.76 -22.85 -1.34
N SER A 123 6.61 -22.20 -1.12
CA SER A 123 6.07 -21.15 -1.98
C SER A 123 6.73 -19.80 -1.66
N GLN A 124 7.15 -19.07 -2.70
CA GLN A 124 7.66 -17.71 -2.56
C GLN A 124 6.88 -16.76 -3.48
N PHE A 125 6.64 -15.55 -2.99
CA PHE A 125 5.99 -14.49 -3.76
C PHE A 125 6.62 -13.13 -3.50
N GLU A 126 6.46 -12.22 -4.45
CA GLU A 126 6.90 -10.84 -4.34
C GLU A 126 5.69 -9.91 -4.52
N LEU A 127 5.54 -8.95 -3.61
CA LEU A 127 4.56 -7.89 -3.70
C LEU A 127 5.30 -6.58 -3.93
N VAL A 128 4.77 -5.74 -4.82
CA VAL A 128 5.36 -4.42 -5.05
C VAL A 128 4.53 -3.36 -4.32
N ALA A 129 5.20 -2.34 -3.79
CA ALA A 129 4.49 -1.22 -3.18
C ALA A 129 3.57 -0.56 -4.21
N GLY A 130 2.35 -0.22 -3.78
CA GLY A 130 1.42 0.52 -4.62
C GLY A 130 2.03 1.86 -5.05
N PRO A 131 1.78 2.32 -6.29
CA PRO A 131 2.37 3.57 -6.80
C PRO A 131 1.85 4.76 -5.97
N VAL A 132 2.69 5.25 -5.07
CA VAL A 132 2.45 6.46 -4.29
C VAL A 132 3.50 7.48 -4.71
N PRO A 133 3.12 8.57 -5.39
CA PRO A 133 4.04 9.67 -5.62
C PRO A 133 4.43 10.25 -4.27
N GLU A 134 5.69 10.06 -3.87
CA GLU A 134 6.17 10.61 -2.62
C GLU A 134 6.15 12.15 -2.69
N PRO A 135 5.70 12.85 -1.63
CA PRO A 135 5.66 14.31 -1.59
C PRO A 135 6.99 14.96 -1.99
N GLU A 136 8.11 14.30 -1.67
CA GLU A 136 9.46 14.74 -2.01
C GLU A 136 9.73 14.78 -3.51
N THR A 137 9.08 13.95 -4.33
CA THR A 137 9.22 14.01 -5.78
C THR A 137 8.71 15.35 -6.33
N TYR A 138 7.64 15.90 -5.74
CA TYR A 138 7.16 17.24 -6.10
C TYR A 138 8.10 18.32 -5.57
N ALA A 139 8.61 18.18 -4.35
CA ALA A 139 9.57 19.13 -3.78
C ALA A 139 10.87 19.18 -4.59
N MET A 140 11.38 18.03 -5.05
CA MET A 140 12.57 17.91 -5.88
C MET A 140 12.35 18.43 -7.30
N LEU A 141 11.18 18.19 -7.89
CA LEU A 141 10.80 18.80 -9.16
C LEU A 141 10.77 20.32 -9.06
N LEU A 142 10.10 20.86 -8.03
CA LEU A 142 10.02 22.30 -7.79
C LEU A 142 11.40 22.90 -7.48
N ALA A 143 12.21 22.23 -6.67
CA ALA A 143 13.59 22.64 -6.39
C ALA A 143 14.44 22.62 -7.67
N GLY A 144 14.33 21.58 -8.50
CA GLY A 144 14.99 21.47 -9.80
C GLY A 144 14.58 22.58 -10.76
N MET A 145 13.29 22.87 -10.86
CA MET A 145 12.77 23.98 -11.66
C MET A 145 13.27 25.34 -11.13
N GLY A 146 13.31 25.52 -9.81
CA GLY A 146 13.86 26.72 -9.18
C GLY A 146 15.34 26.93 -9.52
N LEU A 147 16.15 25.86 -9.48
CA LEU A 147 17.56 25.89 -9.87
C LEU A 147 17.75 26.21 -11.35
N VAL A 148 16.96 25.61 -12.24
CA VAL A 148 17.00 25.90 -13.68
C VAL A 148 16.61 27.35 -13.97
N GLY A 149 15.55 27.86 -13.34
CA GLY A 149 15.14 29.26 -13.44
C GLY A 149 16.20 30.23 -12.94
N PHE A 150 16.84 29.92 -11.81
CA PHE A 150 17.96 30.71 -11.28
C PHE A 150 19.16 30.72 -12.22
N ALA A 151 19.58 29.55 -12.73
CA ALA A 151 20.68 29.44 -13.67
C ALA A 151 20.42 30.19 -14.99
N ALA A 152 19.20 30.12 -15.52
CA ALA A 152 18.79 30.87 -16.71
C ALA A 152 18.83 32.38 -16.46
N ARG A 153 18.40 32.84 -15.28
CA ARG A 153 18.46 34.26 -14.88
C ARG A 153 19.90 34.77 -14.81
N CYS A 154 20.81 34.00 -14.22
CA CYS A 154 22.23 34.38 -14.14
C CYS A 154 22.90 34.51 -15.52
N ARG A 155 22.42 33.81 -16.55
CA ARG A 155 22.94 33.94 -17.93
C ARG A 155 22.48 35.22 -18.62
N GLN A 156 21.26 35.69 -18.34
CA GLN A 156 20.75 36.93 -18.91
C GLN A 156 21.37 38.19 -18.30
N SER A 157 21.90 38.11 -17.07
CA SER A 157 22.56 39.23 -16.39
C SER A 157 23.99 39.52 -16.85
N LYS A 158 24.53 38.76 -17.82
CA LYS A 158 25.90 38.91 -18.37
C LYS A 158 25.93 39.46 -19.81
N ILE A 159 24.82 40.03 -20.28
CA ILE A 159 24.69 40.79 -21.55
C ILE A 159 24.23 42.20 -21.17
#